data_AF-A0A840EZU8-F1
#
_entry.id   AF-A0A840EZU8-F1
#
_cell.length_a   1.000
_cell.length_b   1.000
_cell.length_c   1.000
_cell.angle_alpha   90.00
_cell.angle_beta   90.00
_cell.angle_gamma   90.00
#
_symmetry.space_group_name_H-M   'P 1'
#
loop_
_entity.id
_entity.type
_entity.pdbx_description
1 polymer ?
#
loop_
_entity_poly.entity_id
_entity_poly.type
_entity_poly.pdbx_seq_one_letter_code
_entity_poly.pdbx_strand_id
1 'polypeptide(L)'
;MSSRPNPFQWIAYAYGAKLPDSQIEWVHNDLTGRFATPRHLLRAQACFVPIYLVLYFGFPGEWWIRAMMVLLSASLAFIFSVSYKDQNRVRRLQKHGLGNSPLTQKQQAAAESARRKYEAVYAARRSQE
;
A
#
# COMPACT_ATOMS: atom_id res chain seq x y z
N MET A 1 18.57 -6.06 -12.70
CA MET A 1 17.31 -6.77 -12.36
C MET A 1 17.13 -6.70 -10.85
N SER A 2 16.02 -6.17 -10.35
CA SER A 2 15.81 -6.11 -8.92
C SER A 2 15.57 -7.51 -8.36
N SER A 3 16.33 -7.88 -7.33
CA SER A 3 16.13 -9.17 -6.67
C SER A 3 14.78 -9.16 -5.96
N ARG A 4 13.94 -10.17 -6.23
CA ARG A 4 12.68 -10.32 -5.49
C ARG A 4 12.99 -10.71 -4.04
N PRO A 5 12.23 -10.22 -3.05
CA PRO A 5 12.38 -10.66 -1.67
C PRO A 5 12.04 -12.14 -1.55
N ASN A 6 12.80 -12.86 -0.73
CA ASN A 6 12.42 -14.21 -0.34
C ASN A 6 11.20 -14.17 0.63
N PRO A 7 10.55 -15.32 0.92
CA PRO A 7 9.35 -15.34 1.76
C PRO A 7 9.55 -14.72 3.15
N PHE A 8 10.68 -14.97 3.81
CA PHE A 8 10.97 -14.40 5.14
C PHE A 8 11.18 -12.89 5.09
N GLN A 9 11.88 -12.39 4.08
CA GLN A 9 12.06 -10.96 3.83
C GLN A 9 10.71 -10.29 3.53
N TRP A 10 9.84 -10.95 2.77
CA TRP A 10 8.51 -10.45 2.49
C TRP A 10 7.66 -10.36 3.76
N ILE A 11 7.70 -11.37 4.63
CA ILE A 11 7.00 -11.35 5.93
C ILE A 11 7.54 -10.21 6.80
N ALA A 12 8.87 -10.13 6.96
CA ALA A 12 9.49 -9.04 7.73
C ALA A 12 9.08 -7.67 7.16
N TYR A 13 9.12 -7.52 5.84
CA TYR A 13 8.65 -6.32 5.15
C TYR A 13 7.16 -6.06 5.39
N ALA A 14 6.31 -7.08 5.38
CA ALA A 14 4.88 -6.94 5.67
C ALA A 14 4.65 -6.32 7.05
N TYR A 15 5.38 -6.79 8.06
CA TYR A 15 5.39 -6.23 9.42
C TYR A 15 6.17 -4.92 9.57
N GLY A 16 6.77 -4.41 8.48
CA GLY A 16 7.36 -3.08 8.43
C GLY A 16 8.89 -3.02 8.47
N ALA A 17 9.59 -4.15 8.42
CA ALA A 17 11.05 -4.19 8.28
C ALA A 17 11.52 -3.51 6.98
N LYS A 18 12.72 -2.91 7.03
CA LYS A 18 13.36 -2.36 5.82
C LYS A 18 13.98 -3.54 5.04
N LEU A 19 13.66 -3.64 3.75
CA LEU A 19 14.37 -4.55 2.84
C LEU A 19 15.76 -4.03 2.45
N PRO A 20 16.70 -4.91 2.07
CA PRO A 20 18.02 -4.52 1.58
C PRO A 20 17.93 -3.57 0.38
N ASP A 21 18.92 -2.70 0.21
CA ASP A 21 18.92 -1.68 -0.86
C ASP A 21 18.97 -2.30 -2.27
N SER A 22 19.46 -3.54 -2.41
CA SER A 22 19.38 -4.32 -3.67
C SER A 22 17.95 -4.62 -4.14
N GLN A 23 16.95 -4.49 -3.25
CA GLN A 23 15.53 -4.73 -3.52
C GLN A 23 14.72 -3.42 -3.61
N ILE A 24 15.39 -2.26 -3.62
CA ILE A 24 14.73 -0.95 -3.56
C ILE A 24 13.77 -0.72 -4.74
N GLU A 25 14.12 -1.16 -5.94
CA GLU A 25 13.26 -1.04 -7.13
C GLU A 25 12.01 -1.93 -7.01
N TRP A 26 12.13 -3.10 -6.37
CA TRP A 26 10.97 -3.93 -6.06
C TRP A 26 10.03 -3.20 -5.08
N VAL A 27 10.58 -2.57 -4.04
CA VAL A 27 9.82 -1.77 -3.07
C VAL A 27 9.12 -0.60 -3.74
N HIS A 28 9.83 0.13 -4.62
CA HIS A 28 9.26 1.22 -5.37
C HIS A 28 8.04 0.76 -6.19
N ASN A 29 8.18 -0.30 -6.99
CA ASN A 29 7.06 -0.86 -7.74
C ASN A 29 5.94 -1.45 -6.87
N ASP A 30 6.24 -2.01 -5.69
CA ASP A 30 5.24 -2.45 -4.71
C ASP A 30 4.39 -1.27 -4.22
N LEU A 31 5.03 -0.15 -3.89
CA LEU A 31 4.39 1.00 -3.24
C LEU A 31 3.73 1.97 -4.23
N THR A 32 4.24 2.11 -5.45
CA THR A 32 3.76 3.14 -6.39
C THR A 32 3.30 2.59 -7.74
N GLY A 33 3.52 1.31 -8.02
CA GLY A 33 3.17 0.67 -9.28
C GLY A 33 1.66 0.48 -9.49
N ARG A 34 1.30 -0.12 -10.63
CA ARG A 34 -0.10 -0.32 -11.07
C ARG A 34 -0.99 -1.03 -10.04
N PHE A 35 -0.41 -1.97 -9.30
CA PHE A 35 -1.12 -2.80 -8.31
C PHE A 35 -0.79 -2.42 -6.86
N ALA A 36 -0.31 -1.20 -6.60
CA ALA A 36 0.09 -0.77 -5.27
C ALA A 36 -1.05 -0.89 -4.23
N THR A 37 -2.25 -0.40 -4.58
CA THR A 37 -3.42 -0.47 -3.69
C THR A 37 -3.83 -1.91 -3.36
N PRO A 38 -4.11 -2.81 -4.33
CA PRO A 38 -4.48 -4.18 -4.00
C PRO A 38 -3.36 -4.94 -3.27
N ARG A 39 -2.07 -4.72 -3.60
CA ARG A 39 -0.95 -5.32 -2.86
C ARG A 39 -0.91 -4.85 -1.41
N HIS A 40 -1.16 -3.56 -1.15
CA HIS A 40 -1.26 -3.03 0.20
C HIS A 40 -2.36 -3.71 1.00
N LEU A 41 -3.57 -3.83 0.42
CA LEU A 41 -4.71 -4.46 1.08
C LEU A 41 -4.46 -5.94 1.38
N LEU A 42 -3.94 -6.70 0.39
CA LEU A 42 -3.61 -8.11 0.59
C LEU A 42 -2.54 -8.30 1.65
N ARG A 43 -1.51 -7.45 1.66
CA ARG A 43 -0.44 -7.49 2.67
C ARG A 43 -0.96 -7.15 4.05
N ALA A 44 -1.86 -6.16 4.17
CA ALA A 44 -2.52 -5.86 5.44
C ALA A 44 -3.30 -7.07 5.94
N GLN A 45 -4.16 -7.67 5.11
CA GLN A 45 -4.92 -8.87 5.50
C GLN A 45 -4.00 -10.04 5.88
N ALA A 46 -2.90 -10.24 5.15
CA ALA A 46 -1.92 -11.28 5.46
C ALA A 46 -1.32 -11.12 6.87
N CYS A 47 -1.02 -9.88 7.30
CA CYS A 47 -0.52 -9.62 8.66
C CYS A 47 -1.53 -9.99 9.76
N PHE A 48 -2.84 -9.96 9.46
CA PHE A 48 -3.92 -10.32 10.40
C PHE A 48 -4.31 -11.80 10.37
N VAL A 49 -3.80 -12.61 9.42
CA VAL A 49 -4.12 -14.04 9.33
C VAL A 49 -3.91 -14.79 10.66
N PRO A 50 -2.83 -14.58 11.44
CA PRO A 50 -2.68 -15.23 12.73
C PRO A 50 -3.85 -14.94 13.69
N ILE A 51 -4.35 -13.70 13.70
CA ILE A 51 -5.50 -13.31 14.52
C ILE A 51 -6.77 -14.01 14.03
N TYR A 52 -7.00 -14.07 12.72
CA TYR A 52 -8.14 -14.77 12.14
C TYR A 52 -8.14 -16.27 12.50
N LEU A 53 -6.97 -16.91 12.47
CA LEU A 53 -6.82 -18.30 12.87
C LEU A 53 -7.15 -18.50 14.36
N VAL A 54 -6.68 -17.60 15.23
CA VAL A 54 -7.02 -17.65 16.66
C VAL A 54 -8.51 -17.45 16.89
N LEU A 55 -9.15 -16.49 16.22
CA LEU A 55 -10.59 -16.27 16.34
C LEU A 55 -11.40 -17.50 15.87
N TYR A 56 -10.94 -18.18 14.83
CA TYR A 56 -11.65 -19.34 14.29
C TYR A 56 -11.44 -20.63 15.09
N PHE A 57 -10.19 -20.93 15.47
CA PHE A 57 -9.86 -22.20 16.12
C PHE A 57 -9.80 -22.11 17.66
N GLY A 58 -9.61 -20.91 18.22
CA GLY A 58 -9.43 -20.71 19.66
C GLY A 58 -10.72 -20.66 20.47
N PHE A 59 -11.89 -20.54 19.83
CA PHE A 59 -13.18 -20.43 20.51
C PHE A 59 -14.05 -21.67 20.26
N PRO A 60 -14.71 -22.23 21.28
CA PRO A 60 -15.75 -23.23 21.09
C PRO A 60 -17.01 -22.58 20.50
N GLY A 61 -17.83 -23.36 19.78
CA GLY A 61 -19.07 -22.88 19.14
C GLY A 61 -19.25 -23.38 17.71
N GLU A 62 -20.37 -23.03 17.09
CA GLU A 62 -20.69 -23.42 15.72
C GLU A 62 -19.77 -22.71 14.70
N TRP A 63 -19.49 -23.38 13.58
CA TRP A 63 -18.51 -22.93 12.59
C TRP A 63 -18.87 -21.58 11.94
N TRP A 64 -20.16 -21.29 11.79
CA TRP A 64 -20.61 -20.04 11.18
C TRP A 64 -20.46 -18.84 12.12
N ILE A 65 -20.61 -19.03 13.44
CA ILE A 65 -20.38 -17.97 14.44
C ILE A 65 -18.91 -17.54 14.39
N ARG A 66 -18.01 -18.53 14.40
CA ARG A 66 -16.56 -18.30 14.25
C ARG A 66 -16.24 -17.60 12.93
N ALA A 67 -16.89 -17.99 11.84
CA ALA A 67 -16.74 -17.33 10.55
C ALA A 67 -17.22 -15.86 10.59
N MET A 68 -18.30 -15.55 11.29
CA MET A 68 -18.78 -14.18 11.49
C MET A 68 -17.81 -13.34 12.34
N MET A 69 -17.17 -13.93 13.36
CA MET A 69 -16.12 -13.25 14.14
C MET A 69 -14.92 -12.87 13.24
N VAL A 70 -14.47 -13.82 12.41
CA VAL A 70 -13.40 -13.57 11.43
C VAL A 70 -13.83 -12.52 10.41
N LEU A 71 -15.06 -12.61 9.88
CA LEU A 71 -15.58 -11.64 8.92
C LEU A 71 -15.64 -10.22 9.49
N LEU A 72 -16.11 -10.07 10.73
CA LEU A 72 -16.15 -8.79 11.43
C LEU A 72 -14.74 -8.23 11.62
N SER A 73 -13.79 -9.06 12.10
CA SER A 73 -12.39 -8.68 12.27
C SER A 73 -11.74 -8.28 10.94
N ALA A 74 -11.94 -9.08 9.89
CA ALA A 74 -11.40 -8.84 8.57
C ALA A 74 -11.97 -7.57 7.93
N SER A 75 -13.24 -7.27 8.17
CA SER A 75 -13.89 -6.04 7.69
C SER A 75 -13.28 -4.81 8.36
N LEU A 76 -13.05 -4.86 9.68
CA LEU A 76 -12.39 -3.77 10.40
C LEU A 76 -10.96 -3.55 9.89
N ALA A 77 -10.16 -4.62 9.79
CA ALA A 77 -8.80 -4.56 9.24
C ALA A 77 -8.79 -3.98 7.82
N PHE A 78 -9.75 -4.36 6.98
CA PHE A 78 -9.90 -3.84 5.63
C PHE A 78 -10.21 -2.34 5.61
N ILE A 79 -11.19 -1.88 6.41
CA ILE A 79 -11.55 -0.46 6.51
C ILE A 79 -10.33 0.37 6.90
N PHE A 80 -9.62 -0.04 7.96
CA PHE A 80 -8.42 0.67 8.40
C PHE A 80 -7.29 0.62 7.36
N SER A 81 -7.11 -0.50 6.66
CA SER A 81 -6.12 -0.58 5.59
C SER A 81 -6.43 0.41 4.45
N VAL A 82 -7.69 0.55 4.06
CA VAL A 82 -8.10 1.54 3.04
C VAL A 82 -7.87 2.96 3.55
N SER A 83 -8.28 3.27 4.78
CA SER A 83 -8.17 4.62 5.36
C SER A 83 -6.72 5.08 5.51
N TYR A 84 -5.81 4.16 5.88
CA TYR A 84 -4.43 4.50 6.21
C TYR A 84 -3.41 4.13 5.11
N LYS A 85 -3.86 3.71 3.93
CA LYS A 85 -2.97 3.24 2.85
C LYS A 85 -1.93 4.30 2.44
N ASP A 86 -2.32 5.56 2.40
CA ASP A 86 -1.47 6.65 1.90
C ASP A 86 -0.40 7.01 2.94
N GLN A 87 -0.77 7.13 4.23
CA GLN A 87 0.19 7.34 5.31
C GLN A 87 1.18 6.16 5.42
N ASN A 88 0.69 4.92 5.30
CA ASN A 88 1.53 3.73 5.33
C ASN A 88 2.54 3.70 4.18
N ARG A 89 2.10 4.08 2.98
CA ARG A 89 2.97 4.19 1.82
C ARG A 89 4.04 5.25 2.02
N VAL A 90 3.68 6.47 2.44
CA VAL A 90 4.64 7.55 2.66
C VAL A 90 5.71 7.13 3.68
N ARG A 91 5.30 6.56 4.82
CA ARG A 91 6.25 6.07 5.83
C ARG A 91 7.20 5.01 5.28
N ARG A 92 6.72 4.11 4.43
CA ARG A 92 7.57 3.07 3.80
C ARG A 92 8.50 3.65 2.74
N LEU A 93 8.03 4.60 1.93
CA LEU A 93 8.87 5.31 0.96
C LEU A 93 10.00 6.06 1.69
N GLN A 94 9.68 6.77 2.77
CA GLN A 94 10.67 7.46 3.61
C GLN A 94 11.69 6.49 4.20
N LYS A 95 11.25 5.33 4.70
CA LYS A 95 12.15 4.29 5.24
C LYS A 95 13.17 3.77 4.22
N HIS A 96 12.85 3.89 2.94
CA HIS A 96 13.67 3.47 1.82
C HIS A 96 14.34 4.63 1.06
N GLY A 97 14.19 5.88 1.52
CA GLY A 97 14.75 7.04 0.81
C GLY A 97 14.09 7.34 -0.55
N LEU A 98 12.89 6.81 -0.81
CA LEU A 98 12.16 6.92 -2.08
C LEU A 98 11.21 8.14 -2.14
N GLY A 99 11.39 9.11 -1.24
CA GLY A 99 10.57 10.31 -1.14
C GLY A 99 9.37 10.16 -0.20
N ASN A 100 8.44 11.12 -0.29
CA ASN A 100 7.33 11.29 0.65
C ASN A 100 5.96 11.50 -0.04
N SER A 101 5.87 11.24 -1.34
CA SER A 101 4.63 11.47 -2.08
C SER A 101 3.57 10.44 -1.71
N PRO A 102 2.34 10.86 -1.35
CA PRO A 102 1.22 9.97 -1.13
C PRO A 102 0.54 9.58 -2.45
N LEU A 103 1.12 9.85 -3.62
CA LEU A 103 0.53 9.57 -4.93
C LEU A 103 1.18 8.36 -5.58
N THR A 104 0.39 7.56 -6.31
CA THR A 104 0.94 6.45 -7.12
C THR A 104 1.61 7.02 -8.36
N GLN A 105 2.45 6.25 -9.06
CA GLN A 105 3.07 6.71 -10.32
C GLN A 105 2.02 7.21 -11.32
N LYS A 106 0.88 6.49 -11.43
CA LYS A 106 -0.24 6.91 -12.30
C LYS A 106 -0.86 8.24 -11.84
N GLN A 107 -1.04 8.43 -10.53
CA GLN A 107 -1.60 9.67 -9.98
C GLN A 107 -0.63 10.85 -10.14
N GLN A 108 0.67 10.62 -9.97
CA GLN A 108 1.71 11.62 -10.20
C GLN A 108 1.75 12.04 -11.67
N ALA A 109 1.78 11.08 -12.60
CA ALA A 109 1.75 11.38 -14.03
C ALA A 109 0.48 12.14 -14.45
N ALA A 110 -0.68 11.78 -13.88
CA ALA A 110 -1.92 12.52 -14.10
C ALA A 110 -1.84 13.96 -13.57
N ALA A 111 -1.33 14.16 -12.35
CA ALA A 111 -1.14 15.48 -11.76
C ALA A 111 -0.17 16.35 -12.57
N GLU A 112 0.95 15.79 -13.03
CA GLU A 112 1.89 16.49 -13.90
C GLU A 112 1.25 16.89 -15.24
N SER A 113 0.50 15.98 -15.87
CA SER A 113 -0.20 16.30 -17.12
C SER A 113 -1.25 17.40 -16.94
N ALA A 114 -1.96 17.40 -15.82
CA ALA A 114 -2.92 18.45 -15.47
C ALA A 114 -2.22 19.79 -15.24
N ARG A 115 -1.08 19.78 -14.53
CA ARG A 115 -0.25 20.96 -14.30
C ARG A 115 0.28 21.56 -15.61
N ARG A 116 0.81 20.74 -16.52
CA ARG A 116 1.29 21.19 -17.84
C ARG A 116 0.18 21.84 -18.67
N LYS A 117 -1.02 21.26 -18.66
CA LYS A 117 -2.19 21.85 -19.34
C LYS A 117 -2.56 23.20 -18.75
N TYR A 118 -2.55 23.31 -17.42
CA TYR A 118 -2.82 24.57 -16.72
C TYR A 118 -1.77 25.63 -17.09
N GLU A 119 -0.49 25.31 -16.98
CA GLU A 119 0.61 26.23 -17.33
C GLU A 119 0.54 26.71 -18.79
N ALA A 120 0.20 25.84 -19.74
CA ALA A 120 0.03 26.22 -21.14
C ALA A 120 -1.10 27.26 -21.36
N VAL A 121 -2.24 27.10 -20.67
CA VAL A 121 -3.38 28.04 -20.76
C VAL A 121 -3.00 29.41 -20.19
N TYR A 122 -2.32 29.44 -19.04
CA TYR A 122 -1.92 30.70 -18.41
C TYR A 122 -0.75 31.39 -19.13
N ALA A 123 0.17 30.63 -19.71
CA ALA A 123 1.24 31.16 -20.54
C ALA A 123 0.67 31.84 -21.80
N ALA A 124 -0.30 31.21 -22.47
CA ALA A 124 -0.98 31.79 -23.64
C ALA A 124 -1.74 33.08 -23.31
N ARG A 125 -2.35 33.18 -22.11
CA ARG A 125 -3.00 34.40 -21.64
C ARG A 125 -2.01 35.54 -21.39
N ARG A 126 -0.86 35.24 -20.78
CA ARG A 126 0.18 36.24 -20.49
C ARG A 126 0.85 36.81 -21.76
N SER A 127 0.86 36.07 -22.86
CA SER A 127 1.42 36.55 -24.15
C SER A 127 0.48 37.45 -24.96
N GLN A 128 -0.76 37.65 -24.51
CA GLN A 128 -1.74 38.52 -25.19
C GLN A 128 -1.88 39.90 -24.54
N GLU A 129 -1.24 40.12 -23.39
CA GLU A 129 -1.09 41.41 -22.69
C GLU A 129 0.25 42.05 -23.06
#